data_AF-K1Q6U1-F1
#
_entry.id   AF-K1Q6U1-F1
#
_cell.length_a   1.000
_cell.length_b   1.000
_cell.length_c   1.000
_cell.angle_alpha   90.00
_cell.angle_beta   90.00
_cell.angle_gamma   90.00
#
_symmetry.space_group_name_H-M   'P 1'
#
loop_
_entity.id
_entity.type
_entity.pdbx_description
1 polymer ?
#
loop_
_entity_poly.entity_id
_entity_poly.type
_entity_poly.pdbx_seq_one_letter_code
_entity_poly.pdbx_strand_id
1 'polypeptide(L)'
;MRVPTVSSASHNVFAYRFKSNDGTIHEGADDDGEHGAGRALLRSLVDNEHLNVTVVVSRWYGSKIGARRFVHIKDVGLSAVKNINTDSG
;
A
#
# COMPACT_ATOMS: atom_id res chain seq x y z
N MET A 1 -24.94 10.47 -5.97
CA MET A 1 -23.91 9.70 -5.23
C MET A 1 -22.68 9.64 -6.13
N ARG A 2 -21.51 10.13 -5.70
CA ARG A 2 -20.28 10.03 -6.54
C ARG A 2 -19.86 8.56 -6.61
N VAL A 3 -19.49 8.09 -7.80
CA VAL A 3 -18.91 6.76 -8.00
C VAL A 3 -17.56 6.74 -7.27
N PRO A 4 -17.25 5.73 -6.44
CA PRO A 4 -15.96 5.62 -5.79
C PRO A 4 -14.87 5.43 -6.86
N THR A 5 -13.96 6.39 -6.94
CA THR A 5 -12.76 6.41 -7.78
C THR A 5 -11.56 6.59 -6.86
N VAL A 6 -10.37 6.13 -7.25
CA VAL A 6 -9.13 6.31 -6.45
C VAL A 6 -8.96 7.77 -6.04
N SER A 7 -9.20 8.71 -6.95
CA SER A 7 -9.14 10.16 -6.70
C SER A 7 -10.18 10.71 -5.72
N SER A 8 -11.29 9.99 -5.47
CA SER A 8 -12.34 10.38 -4.53
C SER A 8 -12.28 9.63 -3.21
N ALA A 9 -11.27 8.77 -3.01
CA ALA A 9 -11.00 8.13 -1.73
C ALA A 9 -10.68 9.18 -0.66
N SER A 10 -11.04 8.89 0.59
CA SER A 10 -10.71 9.75 1.73
C SER A 10 -9.22 9.74 2.04
N HIS A 11 -8.57 8.60 1.78
CA HIS A 11 -7.13 8.39 1.95
C HIS A 11 -6.62 7.47 0.83
N ASN A 12 -5.45 7.78 0.27
CA ASN A 12 -4.68 6.97 -0.67
C ASN A 12 -3.29 6.71 -0.09
N VAL A 13 -3.22 5.71 0.78
CA VAL A 13 -1.98 5.29 1.44
C VAL A 13 -1.09 4.59 0.44
N PHE A 14 0.21 4.90 0.38
CA PHE A 14 1.12 4.19 -0.52
C PHE A 14 2.44 3.79 0.14
N ALA A 15 3.06 2.77 -0.44
CA ALA A 15 4.44 2.38 -0.19
C ALA A 15 5.08 1.90 -1.48
N TYR A 16 6.37 2.17 -1.66
CA TYR A 16 7.12 1.72 -2.82
C TYR A 16 8.51 1.23 -2.44
N ARG A 17 9.03 0.30 -3.23
CA ARG A 17 10.43 -0.16 -3.21
C ARG A 17 10.86 -0.49 -4.63
N PHE A 18 11.94 0.10 -5.12
CA PHE A 18 12.52 -0.26 -6.42
C PHE A 18 14.04 -0.14 -6.39
N LYS A 19 14.71 -0.89 -7.26
CA LYS A 19 16.16 -0.87 -7.39
C LYS A 19 16.56 -0.15 -8.67
N SER A 20 17.37 0.88 -8.53
CA SER A 20 17.99 1.61 -9.65
C SER A 20 19.07 0.77 -10.33
N ASN A 21 19.44 1.15 -11.55
CA ASN A 21 20.45 0.43 -12.35
C ASN A 21 21.83 0.38 -11.69
N ASP A 22 22.14 1.34 -10.82
CA ASP A 22 23.37 1.41 -10.02
C ASP A 22 23.35 0.48 -8.79
N GLY A 23 22.23 -0.21 -8.57
CA GLY A 23 22.02 -1.13 -7.45
C GLY A 23 21.41 -0.49 -6.20
N THR A 24 21.20 0.82 -6.18
CA THR A 24 20.60 1.55 -5.06
C THR A 24 19.13 1.17 -4.91
N ILE A 25 18.68 0.85 -3.68
CA ILE A 25 17.27 0.64 -3.37
C ILE A 25 16.66 1.97 -2.93
N HIS A 26 15.63 2.40 -3.63
CA HIS A 26 14.80 3.53 -3.27
C HIS A 26 13.50 3.02 -2.67
N GLU A 27 13.16 3.53 -1.49
CA GLU A 27 11.96 3.15 -0.79
C GLU A 27 11.35 4.31 -0.01
N GLY A 28 10.03 4.29 0.14
CA GLY A 28 9.29 5.34 0.81
C GLY A 28 7.82 4.97 0.98
N ALA A 29 7.11 5.77 1.78
CA ALA A 29 5.69 5.60 2.04
C ALA A 29 5.04 6.93 2.44
N ASP A 30 3.74 7.01 2.22
CA ASP A 30 2.88 8.09 2.71
C ASP A 30 1.61 7.49 3.32
N ASP A 31 1.24 8.03 4.47
CA ASP A 31 0.06 7.63 5.23
C ASP A 31 -1.21 8.30 4.70
N ASP A 32 -1.12 9.43 3.99
CA ASP A 32 -2.25 10.27 3.58
C ASP A 32 -3.29 10.49 4.70
N GLY A 33 -2.81 10.77 5.92
CA GLY A 33 -3.65 10.96 7.12
C GLY A 33 -4.02 9.68 7.88
N GLU A 34 -3.71 8.49 7.35
CA GLU A 34 -3.83 7.20 8.04
C GLU A 34 -2.55 6.88 8.83
N HIS A 35 -2.28 7.67 9.85
CA HIS A 35 -1.03 7.62 10.63
C HIS A 35 -0.54 6.18 10.93
N GLY A 36 0.62 5.84 10.39
CA GLY A 36 1.32 4.56 10.53
C GLY A 36 1.03 3.52 9.45
N ALA A 37 0.02 3.72 8.60
CA ALA A 37 -0.42 2.72 7.62
C ALA A 37 0.59 2.53 6.46
N GLY A 38 1.11 3.62 5.89
CA GLY A 38 2.10 3.59 4.82
C GLY A 38 3.41 2.97 5.28
N ARG A 39 3.90 3.33 6.48
CA ARG A 39 5.10 2.70 7.03
C ARG A 39 4.90 1.21 7.31
N ALA A 40 3.71 0.79 7.74
CA ALA A 40 3.39 -0.62 7.90
C ALA A 40 3.35 -1.39 6.57
N LEU A 41 2.85 -0.76 5.50
CA LEU A 41 2.91 -1.31 4.15
C LEU A 41 4.36 -1.46 3.68
N LEU A 42 5.18 -0.41 3.80
CA LEU A 42 6.59 -0.46 3.42
C LEU A 42 7.33 -1.56 4.19
N ARG A 43 7.12 -1.65 5.50
CA ARG A 43 7.70 -2.71 6.32
C ARG A 43 7.31 -4.10 5.81
N SER A 44 6.06 -4.28 5.39
CA SER A 44 5.58 -5.54 4.82
C SER A 44 6.28 -5.86 3.49
N LEU A 45 6.53 -4.86 2.63
CA LEU A 45 7.30 -5.05 1.40
C LEU A 45 8.75 -5.47 1.69
N VAL A 46 9.37 -4.87 2.70
CA VAL A 46 10.73 -5.24 3.16
C VAL A 46 10.75 -6.67 3.69
N ASP A 47 9.87 -6.99 4.63
CA ASP A 47 9.84 -8.30 5.31
C ASP A 47 9.48 -9.47 4.36
N ASN A 48 8.79 -9.19 3.25
CA ASN A 48 8.44 -10.19 2.22
C ASN A 48 9.32 -10.08 0.96
N GLU A 49 10.42 -9.33 1.02
CA GLU A 49 11.40 -9.20 -0.07
C GLU A 49 10.82 -8.72 -1.41
N HIS A 50 9.73 -7.95 -1.37
CA HIS A 50 9.12 -7.37 -2.56
C HIS A 50 9.90 -6.13 -3.00
N LEU A 51 10.37 -6.15 -4.26
CA LEU A 51 11.18 -5.11 -4.89
C LEU A 51 10.65 -4.83 -6.30
N ASN A 52 10.86 -3.61 -6.78
CA ASN A 52 10.31 -3.07 -8.03
C ASN A 52 8.77 -3.05 -8.03
N VAL A 53 8.21 -2.62 -6.91
CA VAL A 53 6.77 -2.55 -6.69
C VAL A 53 6.39 -1.22 -6.02
N THR A 54 5.23 -0.71 -6.43
CA THR A 54 4.48 0.33 -5.72
C THR A 54 3.09 -0.21 -5.41
N VAL A 55 2.64 -0.04 -4.17
CA VAL A 55 1.28 -0.38 -3.74
C VAL A 55 0.57 0.87 -3.27
N VAL A 56 -0.69 1.02 -3.69
CA VAL A 56 -1.59 2.08 -3.24
C VAL A 56 -2.86 1.44 -2.69
N VAL A 57 -3.26 1.84 -1.49
CA VAL A 57 -4.49 1.39 -0.84
C VAL A 57 -5.43 2.58 -0.67
N SER A 58 -6.50 2.58 -1.47
CA SER A 58 -7.57 3.59 -1.39
C SER A 58 -8.59 3.22 -0.32
N ARG A 59 -8.84 4.13 0.62
CA ARG A 59 -9.86 3.98 1.67
C ARG A 59 -10.93 5.06 1.53
N TRP A 60 -12.19 4.65 1.41
CA TRP A 60 -13.34 5.53 1.55
C TRP A 60 -13.84 5.48 2.99
N TYR A 61 -13.84 6.62 3.67
CA TYR A 61 -14.33 6.72 5.04
C TYR A 61 -15.86 6.68 5.06
N GLY A 62 -16.43 5.63 5.65
CA GLY A 62 -17.85 5.57 6.00
C GLY A 62 -18.09 5.82 7.50
N SER A 63 -17.38 5.08 8.35
CA SER A 63 -17.46 5.20 9.81
C SER A 63 -16.11 4.91 10.48
N LYS A 64 -16.00 5.29 11.76
CA LYS A 64 -14.79 5.08 12.55
C LYS A 64 -14.71 3.62 12.98
N ILE A 65 -13.84 2.85 12.34
CA ILE A 65 -13.55 1.45 12.72
C ILE A 65 -12.31 1.31 13.63
N GLY A 66 -11.78 2.44 14.13
CA GLY A 66 -10.65 2.46 15.06
C GLY A 66 -9.40 1.82 14.48
N ALA A 67 -8.61 1.15 15.33
CA ALA A 67 -7.33 0.53 14.94
C ALA A 67 -7.49 -0.59 13.88
N ARG A 68 -8.68 -1.18 13.71
CA ARG A 68 -8.93 -2.23 12.71
C ARG A 68 -8.65 -1.79 11.27
N ARG A 69 -8.78 -0.49 10.97
CA ARG A 69 -8.46 0.03 9.62
C ARG A 69 -7.02 -0.26 9.21
N PHE A 70 -6.08 -0.26 10.15
CA PHE A 70 -4.67 -0.52 9.86
C PHE A 70 -4.44 -1.96 9.42
N VAL A 71 -5.15 -2.91 10.02
CA VAL A 71 -5.11 -4.32 9.62
C VAL A 71 -5.64 -4.46 8.21
N HIS A 72 -6.80 -3.87 7.90
CA HIS A 72 -7.37 -3.94 6.55
C HIS A 72 -6.47 -3.30 5.49
N ILE A 73 -5.88 -2.13 5.77
CA ILE A 73 -4.96 -1.45 4.84
C ILE A 73 -3.74 -2.34 4.57
N LYS A 74 -3.14 -2.89 5.63
CA LYS A 74 -1.99 -3.78 5.51
C LYS A 74 -2.33 -5.05 4.71
N ASP A 75 -3.42 -5.72 5.07
CA ASP A 75 -3.77 -7.02 4.50
C ASP A 75 -4.13 -6.90 3.02
N VAL A 76 -4.92 -5.89 2.64
CA VAL A 76 -5.29 -5.68 1.23
C VAL A 76 -4.09 -5.26 0.39
N GLY A 77 -3.20 -4.42 0.94
CA GLY A 77 -1.98 -4.00 0.26
C GLY A 77 -1.05 -5.19 0.01
N LEU A 78 -0.83 -6.03 1.02
CA LEU A 78 0.01 -7.21 0.87
C LEU A 78 -0.62 -8.25 -0.08
N SER A 79 -1.94 -8.44 -0.02
CA SER A 79 -2.64 -9.33 -0.94
C SER A 79 -2.50 -8.86 -2.40
N ALA A 80 -2.56 -7.56 -2.67
CA ALA A 80 -2.39 -7.03 -4.01
C ALA A 80 -0.98 -7.31 -4.55
N VAL A 81 0.04 -7.08 -3.73
CA VAL A 81 1.45 -7.30 -4.12
C VAL A 81 1.74 -8.78 -4.42
N LYS A 82 1.15 -9.70 -3.64
CA LYS A 82 1.28 -11.15 -3.89
C LYS A 82 0.73 -11.58 -5.24
N ASN A 83 -0.25 -10.86 -5.78
CA ASN A 83 -0.89 -11.17 -7.05
C ASN A 83 -0.18 -10.57 -8.27
N ILE A 84 0.91 -9.81 -8.10
CA ILE A 84 1.61 -9.17 -9.23
C ILE A 84 2.35 -10.19 -10.13
N ASN A 85 2.64 -11.39 -9.62
CA ASN A 85 3.48 -12.38 -10.31
C ASN A 85 2.77 -13.72 -10.65
N THR A 86 1.44 -13.78 -10.64
CA THR A 86 0.73 -15.06 -10.91
C THR A 86 0.61 -15.46 -12.39
N ASP A 87 1.11 -14.65 -13.33
CA ASP A 87 1.09 -14.98 -14.76
C ASP A 87 2.41 -15.61 -15.27
N SER A 88 3.18 -16.24 -14.37
CA SER A 88 4.33 -17.08 -14.74
C SER A 88 3.94 -18.56 -14.70
N GLY A 89 3.12 -18.98 -15.66
CA GLY A 89 2.68 -20.37 -15.86
C GLY A 89 2.01 -20.55 -17.20
#